data_AF-A0A8X6YW34-F1
#
_entry.id   AF-A0A8X6YW34-F1
#
_cell.length_a   1.000
_cell.length_b   1.000
_cell.length_c   1.000
_cell.angle_alpha   90.00
_cell.angle_beta   90.00
_cell.angle_gamma   90.00
#
_symmetry.space_group_name_H-M   'P 1'
#
loop_
_entity.id
_entity.type
_entity.pdbx_description
1 polymer ?
#
loop_
_entity_poly.entity_id
_entity_poly.type
_entity_poly.pdbx_seq_one_letter_code
_entity_poly.pdbx_strand_id
1 'polypeptide(L)'
;MRLKCSAKLDYHQRYVISITNETREQRELRLQDQRRRQALTITNETREQHELRLQDQRRKQALTIKNETQEQRETRLKDLRRIQALTIENETQEQCKVRQERQRIQHSQTLRRVNAQIAAFERAINTFCDRTCEICTKRCYPNQVTKCPLTETKTHLPNEFRNKQVLLLSHRCKSHINK
;
A
#
# COMPACT_ATOMS: atom_id res chain seq x y z
N MET A 1 -3.76 25.18 44.94
CA MET A 1 -3.43 24.18 43.89
C MET A 1 -2.00 23.59 43.96
N ARG A 2 -1.07 24.05 44.80
CA ARG A 2 0.34 23.55 44.84
C ARG A 2 0.58 22.20 45.55
N LEU A 3 -0.33 21.73 46.40
CA LEU A 3 -0.15 20.51 47.22
C LEU A 3 -0.17 19.20 46.40
N LYS A 4 -0.93 19.14 45.30
CA LYS A 4 -1.06 17.92 44.47
C LYS A 4 0.19 17.59 43.64
N CYS A 5 1.08 18.56 43.43
CA CYS A 5 2.31 18.36 42.66
C CYS A 5 3.44 17.78 43.55
N SER A 6 3.55 18.26 44.80
CA SER A 6 4.52 17.78 45.80
C SER A 6 4.31 16.31 46.18
N ALA A 7 3.07 15.87 46.38
CA ALA A 7 2.76 14.49 46.77
C ALA A 7 3.03 13.46 45.65
N LYS A 8 2.89 13.85 44.36
CA LYS A 8 3.20 13.00 43.21
C LYS A 8 4.71 12.79 43.04
N LEU A 9 5.50 13.83 43.27
CA LEU A 9 6.97 13.76 43.28
C LEU A 9 7.47 12.83 44.39
N ASP A 10 6.91 12.94 45.59
CA ASP A 10 7.22 12.10 46.75
C ASP A 10 6.86 10.61 46.54
N TYR A 11 5.69 10.31 45.95
CA TYR A 11 5.34 8.93 45.57
C TYR A 11 6.32 8.32 44.55
N HIS A 12 6.67 9.07 43.51
CA HIS A 12 7.63 8.60 42.51
C HIS A 12 9.00 8.34 43.14
N GLN A 13 9.43 9.20 44.05
CA GLN A 13 10.72 9.05 44.75
C GLN A 13 10.74 7.79 45.62
N ARG A 14 9.67 7.53 46.37
CA ARG A 14 9.52 6.31 47.17
C ARG A 14 9.44 5.05 46.30
N TYR A 15 8.74 5.11 45.17
CA TYR A 15 8.67 4.00 44.22
C TYR A 15 10.04 3.67 43.60
N VAL A 16 10.80 4.69 43.20
CA VAL A 16 12.17 4.51 42.68
C VAL A 16 13.06 3.88 43.74
N ILE A 17 13.04 4.38 44.98
CA ILE A 17 13.81 3.81 46.10
C ILE A 17 13.43 2.34 46.34
N SER A 18 12.13 2.01 46.28
CA SER A 18 11.64 0.64 46.42
C SER A 18 12.13 -0.28 45.30
N ILE A 19 12.20 0.20 44.05
CA ILE A 19 12.72 -0.58 42.92
C ILE A 19 14.25 -0.72 43.00
N THR A 20 14.97 0.32 43.42
CA THR A 20 16.44 0.25 43.48
C THR A 20 16.91 -0.68 44.59
N ASN A 21 16.14 -0.81 45.67
CA ASN A 21 16.46 -1.66 46.82
C ASN A 21 15.82 -3.05 46.74
N GLU A 22 15.14 -3.39 45.63
CA GLU A 22 14.50 -4.69 45.48
C GLU A 22 15.54 -5.82 45.36
N THR A 23 15.28 -6.96 46.02
CA THR A 23 16.10 -8.16 45.76
C THR A 23 15.80 -8.71 44.37
N ARG A 24 16.69 -9.56 43.83
CA ARG A 24 16.46 -10.23 42.55
C ARG A 24 15.13 -10.99 42.52
N GLU A 25 14.80 -11.72 43.59
CA GLU A 25 13.56 -12.49 43.69
C GLU A 25 12.33 -11.57 43.71
N GLN A 26 12.39 -10.47 44.48
CA GLN A 26 11.32 -9.47 44.52
C GLN A 26 11.11 -8.82 43.15
N ARG A 27 12.20 -8.52 42.43
CA ARG A 27 12.14 -8.03 41.04
C ARG A 27 11.47 -9.01 40.11
N GLU A 28 11.84 -10.29 40.20
CA GLU A 28 11.30 -11.34 39.35
C GLU A 28 9.79 -11.52 39.58
N LEU A 29 9.36 -11.55 40.84
CA LEU A 29 7.93 -11.60 41.21
C LEU A 29 7.16 -10.37 40.70
N ARG A 30 7.71 -9.16 40.88
CA ARG A 30 7.11 -7.92 40.38
C ARG A 30 6.96 -7.92 38.86
N LEU A 31 8.00 -8.34 38.12
CA LEU A 31 7.97 -8.42 36.66
C LEU A 31 7.04 -9.54 36.17
N GLN A 32 6.95 -10.67 36.88
CA GLN A 32 6.02 -11.74 36.57
C GLN A 32 4.58 -11.27 36.73
N ASP A 33 4.27 -10.58 37.82
CA ASP A 33 2.95 -10.01 38.04
C ASP A 33 2.61 -8.92 37.00
N GLN A 34 3.58 -8.08 36.63
CA GLN A 34 3.40 -7.10 35.56
C GLN A 34 3.10 -7.77 34.21
N ARG A 35 3.86 -8.82 33.82
CA ARG A 35 3.60 -9.59 32.60
C ARG A 35 2.22 -10.24 32.63
N ARG A 36 1.81 -10.80 33.77
CA ARG A 36 0.48 -11.40 33.95
C ARG A 36 -0.63 -10.38 33.73
N ARG A 37 -0.52 -9.20 34.37
CA ARG A 37 -1.50 -8.12 34.21
C ARG A 37 -1.59 -7.64 32.76
N GLN A 38 -0.45 -7.48 32.09
CA GLN A 38 -0.42 -7.09 30.69
C GLN A 38 -1.04 -8.16 29.77
N ALA A 39 -0.75 -9.44 30.00
CA ALA A 39 -1.36 -10.54 29.26
C ALA A 39 -2.88 -10.51 29.39
N LEU A 40 -3.40 -10.34 30.61
CA LEU A 40 -4.84 -10.20 30.86
C LEU A 40 -5.46 -9.00 30.14
N THR A 41 -4.76 -7.87 30.09
CA THR A 41 -5.21 -6.71 29.30
C THR A 41 -5.31 -7.08 27.82
N ILE A 42 -4.26 -7.68 27.24
CA ILE A 42 -4.23 -8.05 25.82
C ILE A 42 -5.30 -9.09 25.47
N THR A 43 -5.54 -10.08 26.34
CA THR A 43 -6.57 -11.10 26.08
C THR A 43 -7.99 -10.53 26.13
N ASN A 44 -8.20 -9.49 26.94
CA ASN A 44 -9.50 -8.85 27.11
C ASN A 44 -9.69 -7.61 26.21
N GLU A 45 -8.72 -7.29 25.34
CA GLU A 45 -8.82 -6.20 24.38
C GLU A 45 -10.00 -6.43 23.42
N THR A 46 -10.83 -5.40 23.23
CA THR A 46 -11.73 -5.39 22.08
C THR A 46 -10.94 -5.23 20.79
N ARG A 47 -11.55 -5.58 19.65
CA ARG A 47 -10.93 -5.40 18.34
C ARG A 47 -10.49 -3.94 18.09
N GLU A 48 -11.32 -2.97 18.46
CA GLU A 48 -11.01 -1.54 18.31
C GLU A 48 -9.81 -1.13 19.17
N GLN A 49 -9.78 -1.58 20.42
CA GLN A 49 -8.64 -1.33 21.33
C GLN A 49 -7.35 -1.95 20.81
N HIS A 50 -7.44 -3.17 20.27
CA HIS A 50 -6.32 -3.86 19.64
C HIS A 50 -5.77 -3.08 18.44
N GLU A 51 -6.65 -2.62 17.55
CA GLU A 51 -6.27 -1.83 16.38
C GLU A 51 -5.63 -0.49 16.77
N LEU A 52 -6.19 0.22 17.75
CA LEU A 52 -5.61 1.45 18.30
C LEU A 52 -4.23 1.22 18.93
N ARG A 53 -4.06 0.13 19.70
CA ARG A 53 -2.76 -0.23 20.28
C ARG A 53 -1.73 -0.53 19.19
N LEU A 54 -2.09 -1.29 18.16
CA LEU A 54 -1.20 -1.56 17.03
C LEU A 54 -0.87 -0.29 16.23
N GLN A 55 -1.83 0.62 16.07
CA GLN A 55 -1.60 1.90 15.41
C GLN A 55 -0.62 2.77 16.20
N ASP A 56 -0.78 2.89 17.52
CA ASP A 56 0.15 3.60 18.38
C ASP A 56 1.55 2.97 18.36
N GLN A 57 1.64 1.64 18.41
CA GLN A 57 2.91 0.92 18.32
C GLN A 57 3.62 1.18 16.99
N ARG A 58 2.90 1.10 15.85
CA ARG A 58 3.45 1.43 14.53
C ARG A 58 3.93 2.87 14.45
N ARG A 59 3.15 3.82 14.99
CA ARG A 59 3.51 5.25 15.03
C ARG A 59 4.80 5.48 15.83
N LYS A 60 4.90 4.90 17.03
CA LYS A 60 6.10 5.01 17.88
C LYS A 60 7.31 4.41 17.18
N GLN A 61 7.17 3.24 16.57
CA GLN A 61 8.26 2.60 15.83
C GLN A 61 8.72 3.45 14.63
N ALA A 62 7.77 4.01 13.86
CA ALA A 62 8.08 4.90 12.75
C ALA A 62 8.84 6.15 13.24
N LEU A 63 8.47 6.70 14.40
CA LEU A 63 9.17 7.82 15.00
C LEU A 63 10.60 7.44 15.44
N THR A 64 10.78 6.27 16.06
CA THR A 64 12.10 5.75 16.43
C THR A 64 12.99 5.58 15.19
N ILE A 65 12.48 4.98 14.12
CA ILE A 65 13.23 4.79 12.87
C ILE A 65 13.54 6.14 12.21
N LYS A 66 12.60 7.09 12.23
CA LYS A 66 12.82 8.42 11.65
C LYS A 66 13.94 9.18 12.37
N ASN A 67 14.03 9.03 13.69
CA ASN A 67 14.96 9.76 14.54
C ASN A 67 16.25 8.97 14.83
N GLU A 68 16.46 7.82 14.20
CA GLU A 68 17.64 7.00 14.43
C GLU A 68 18.90 7.69 13.88
N THR A 69 20.02 7.57 14.60
CA THR A 69 21.32 7.98 14.06
C THR A 69 21.79 6.98 13.00
N GLN A 70 22.75 7.39 12.16
CA GLN A 70 23.33 6.49 11.16
C GLN A 70 23.94 5.23 11.79
N GLU A 71 24.63 5.36 12.92
CA GLU A 71 25.19 4.21 13.66
C GLU A 71 24.09 3.27 14.16
N GLN A 72 23.03 3.83 14.77
CA GLN A 72 21.88 3.04 15.23
C GLN A 72 21.21 2.29 14.07
N ARG A 73 21.08 2.95 12.92
CA ARG A 73 20.55 2.33 11.69
C ARG A 73 21.41 1.17 11.24
N GLU A 74 22.72 1.33 11.22
CA GLU A 74 23.66 0.29 10.82
C GLU A 74 23.63 -0.91 11.77
N THR A 75 23.62 -0.67 13.09
CA THR A 75 23.45 -1.72 14.09
C THR A 75 22.13 -2.47 13.88
N ARG A 76 21.02 -1.75 13.73
CA ARG A 76 19.70 -2.34 13.49
C ARG A 76 19.66 -3.20 12.22
N LEU A 77 20.27 -2.72 11.12
CA LEU A 77 20.33 -3.48 9.86
C LEU A 77 21.24 -4.70 9.96
N LYS A 78 22.37 -4.59 10.68
CA LYS A 78 23.27 -5.72 10.94
C LYS A 78 22.56 -6.80 11.75
N ASP A 79 21.84 -6.42 12.80
CA ASP A 79 21.05 -7.35 13.60
C ASP A 79 19.92 -8.00 12.80
N LEU A 80 19.22 -7.23 11.96
CA LEU A 80 18.18 -7.77 11.09
C LEU A 80 18.73 -8.82 10.13
N ARG A 81 19.88 -8.56 9.49
CA ARG A 81 20.56 -9.54 8.61
C ARG A 81 20.98 -10.78 9.38
N ARG A 82 21.51 -10.63 10.60
CA ARG A 82 21.90 -11.75 11.47
C ARG A 82 20.70 -12.62 11.84
N ILE A 83 19.59 -12.01 12.26
CA ILE A 83 18.35 -12.73 12.59
C ILE A 83 17.81 -13.45 11.35
N GLN A 84 17.86 -12.81 10.18
CA GLN A 84 17.42 -13.43 8.93
C GLN A 84 18.28 -14.63 8.55
N ALA A 85 19.61 -14.53 8.68
CA ALA A 85 20.52 -15.64 8.44
C ALA A 85 20.22 -16.82 9.37
N LEU A 86 20.10 -16.57 10.68
CA LEU A 86 19.72 -17.59 11.66
C LEU A 86 18.36 -18.21 11.36
N THR A 87 17.40 -17.42 10.88
CA THR A 87 16.08 -17.94 10.48
C THR A 87 16.24 -18.92 9.32
N ILE A 88 17.00 -18.55 8.30
CA ILE A 88 17.26 -19.38 7.11
C ILE A 88 18.04 -20.65 7.46
N GLU A 89 19.03 -20.56 8.35
CA GLU A 89 19.82 -21.71 8.81
C GLU A 89 18.97 -22.72 9.58
N ASN A 90 18.00 -22.24 10.36
CA ASN A 90 17.09 -23.09 11.15
C ASN A 90 15.78 -23.44 10.43
N GLU A 91 15.63 -23.06 9.15
CA GLU A 91 14.43 -23.40 8.37
C GLU A 91 14.33 -24.91 8.16
N THR A 92 13.14 -25.47 8.35
CA THR A 92 12.87 -26.84 7.89
C THR A 92 12.86 -26.90 6.37
N GLN A 93 13.06 -28.10 5.81
CA GLN A 93 13.02 -28.29 4.35
C GLN A 93 11.70 -27.80 3.72
N GLU A 94 10.57 -28.04 4.39
CA GLU A 94 9.26 -27.56 3.93
C GLU A 94 9.13 -26.04 4.00
N GLN A 95 9.61 -25.40 5.06
CA GLN A 95 9.65 -23.94 5.15
C GLN A 95 10.51 -23.31 4.05
N CYS A 96 11.66 -23.93 3.76
CA CYS A 96 12.55 -23.50 2.69
C CYS A 96 11.87 -23.58 1.31
N LYS A 97 11.18 -24.69 1.01
CA LYS A 97 10.41 -24.85 -0.24
C LYS A 97 9.32 -23.77 -0.37
N VAL A 98 8.55 -23.53 0.69
CA VAL A 98 7.50 -22.49 0.71
C VAL A 98 8.09 -21.10 0.47
N ARG A 99 9.22 -20.78 1.12
CA ARG A 99 9.92 -19.51 0.91
C ARG A 99 10.38 -19.34 -0.54
N GLN A 100 11.04 -20.36 -1.11
CA GLN A 100 11.52 -20.33 -2.49
C GLN A 100 10.37 -20.19 -3.49
N GLU A 101 9.27 -20.93 -3.30
CA GLU A 101 8.10 -20.82 -4.17
C GLU A 101 7.46 -19.43 -4.10
N ARG A 102 7.34 -18.86 -2.89
CA ARG A 102 6.88 -17.47 -2.74
C ARG A 102 7.79 -16.49 -3.51
N GLN A 103 9.11 -16.67 -3.46
CA GLN A 103 10.05 -15.83 -4.21
C GLN A 103 9.87 -15.97 -5.73
N ARG A 104 9.69 -17.20 -6.24
CA ARG A 104 9.42 -17.47 -7.66
C ARG A 104 8.13 -16.81 -8.13
N ILE A 105 7.05 -16.94 -7.36
CA ILE A 105 5.75 -16.32 -7.68
C ILE A 105 5.88 -14.80 -7.71
N GLN A 106 6.52 -14.20 -6.70
CA GLN A 106 6.73 -12.74 -6.64
C GLN A 106 7.58 -12.24 -7.82
N HIS A 107 8.64 -12.96 -8.18
CA HIS A 107 9.48 -12.63 -9.32
C HIS A 107 8.69 -12.70 -10.64
N SER A 108 7.96 -13.79 -10.86
CA SER A 108 7.09 -13.97 -12.03
C SER A 108 6.03 -12.87 -12.15
N GLN A 109 5.37 -12.51 -11.04
CA GLN A 109 4.40 -11.42 -11.01
C GLN A 109 5.04 -10.07 -11.34
N THR A 110 6.25 -9.82 -10.85
CA THR A 110 7.00 -8.59 -11.15
C THR A 110 7.32 -8.50 -12.63
N LEU A 111 7.85 -9.58 -13.23
CA LEU A 111 8.13 -9.64 -14.66
C LEU A 111 6.86 -9.45 -15.49
N ARG A 112 5.75 -10.08 -15.12
CA ARG A 112 4.45 -9.87 -15.80
C ARG A 112 4.01 -8.42 -15.76
N ARG A 113 4.16 -7.73 -14.62
CA ARG A 113 3.82 -6.30 -14.49
C ARG A 113 4.71 -5.44 -15.38
N VAL A 114 6.02 -5.67 -15.35
CA VAL A 114 6.98 -4.95 -16.18
C VAL A 114 6.70 -5.17 -17.66
N ASN A 115 6.49 -6.42 -18.08
CA ASN A 115 6.16 -6.74 -19.48
C ASN A 115 4.83 -6.11 -19.92
N ALA A 116 3.83 -6.10 -19.05
CA ALA A 116 2.56 -5.41 -19.34
C ALA A 116 2.73 -3.90 -19.49
N GLN A 117 3.60 -3.28 -18.67
CA GLN A 117 3.94 -1.86 -18.79
C GLN A 117 4.69 -1.57 -20.10
N ILE A 118 5.66 -2.40 -20.47
CA ILE A 118 6.39 -2.30 -21.73
C ILE A 118 5.41 -2.42 -22.91
N ALA A 119 4.57 -3.46 -22.94
CA ALA A 119 3.59 -3.65 -23.99
C ALA A 119 2.56 -2.50 -24.07
N ALA A 120 2.19 -1.91 -22.92
CA ALA A 120 1.33 -0.73 -22.90
C ALA A 120 2.02 0.50 -23.50
N PHE A 121 3.28 0.73 -23.16
CA PHE A 121 4.10 1.79 -23.73
C PHE A 121 4.29 1.61 -25.24
N GLU A 122 4.65 0.41 -25.68
CA GLU A 122 4.80 0.07 -27.10
C GLU A 122 3.51 0.32 -27.88
N ARG A 123 2.34 -0.07 -27.34
CA ARG A 123 1.06 0.26 -27.96
C ARG A 123 0.82 1.77 -28.02
N ALA A 124 1.15 2.50 -26.97
CA ALA A 124 0.92 3.95 -26.93
C ALA A 124 1.76 4.70 -27.99
N ILE A 125 3.05 4.36 -28.13
CA ILE A 125 3.93 5.02 -29.12
C ILE A 125 3.61 4.60 -30.56
N ASN A 126 3.11 3.38 -30.76
CA ASN A 126 2.76 2.85 -32.08
C ASN A 126 1.29 3.11 -32.46
N THR A 127 0.53 3.84 -31.65
CA THR A 127 -0.82 4.28 -32.00
C THR A 127 -0.72 5.59 -32.76
N PHE A 128 -0.95 5.55 -34.08
CA PHE A 128 -0.91 6.73 -34.94
C PHE A 128 -2.30 7.30 -35.23
N CYS A 129 -2.38 8.56 -35.68
CA CYS A 129 -3.63 9.18 -36.13
C CYS A 129 -3.99 8.73 -37.56
N ASP A 130 -4.25 7.43 -37.72
CA ASP A 130 -4.52 6.80 -39.01
C ASP A 130 -6.01 6.85 -39.40
N ARG A 131 -6.91 7.13 -38.45
CA ARG A 131 -8.36 7.17 -38.69
C ARG A 131 -8.81 8.53 -39.17
N THR A 132 -9.58 8.55 -40.24
CA THR A 132 -10.13 9.79 -40.79
C THR A 132 -11.60 9.91 -40.41
N CYS A 133 -11.99 11.06 -39.85
CA CYS A 133 -13.39 11.39 -39.63
C CYS A 133 -14.09 11.57 -40.98
N GLU A 134 -15.19 10.86 -41.23
CA GLU A 134 -15.87 10.92 -42.53
C GLU A 134 -16.58 12.25 -42.81
N ILE A 135 -16.71 13.13 -41.81
CA ILE A 135 -17.35 14.44 -41.96
C ILE A 135 -16.35 15.59 -42.02
N CYS A 136 -15.48 15.68 -41.02
CA CYS A 136 -14.52 16.79 -40.95
C CYS A 136 -13.15 16.46 -41.55
N THR A 137 -12.98 15.24 -42.08
CA THR A 137 -11.76 14.72 -42.74
C THR A 137 -10.47 14.80 -41.91
N LYS A 138 -10.56 15.17 -40.62
CA LYS A 138 -9.42 15.20 -39.71
C LYS A 138 -8.93 13.79 -39.41
N ARG A 139 -7.60 13.65 -39.40
CA ARG A 139 -6.90 12.49 -38.86
C ARG A 139 -7.05 12.48 -37.34
N CYS A 140 -7.42 11.33 -36.80
CA CYS A 140 -7.76 11.13 -35.40
C CYS A 140 -7.14 9.82 -34.95
N TYR A 141 -6.76 9.76 -33.67
CA TYR A 141 -6.34 8.51 -33.06
C TYR A 141 -7.54 7.54 -32.95
N PRO A 142 -7.30 6.21 -32.92
CA PRO A 142 -8.36 5.21 -32.79
C PRO A 142 -9.32 5.45 -31.61
N ASN A 143 -8.83 5.96 -30.48
CA ASN A 143 -9.63 6.30 -29.31
C ASN A 143 -10.43 7.62 -29.44
N GLN A 144 -10.13 8.43 -30.46
CA GLN A 144 -10.80 9.71 -30.73
C GLN A 144 -11.94 9.61 -31.74
N VAL A 145 -12.10 8.45 -32.36
CA VAL A 145 -13.18 8.16 -33.30
C VAL A 145 -14.14 7.14 -32.72
N THR A 146 -15.39 7.18 -33.16
CA THR A 146 -16.42 6.22 -32.77
C THR A 146 -17.28 5.90 -33.97
N LYS A 147 -17.65 4.63 -34.10
CA LYS A 147 -18.65 4.18 -35.07
C LYS A 147 -20.02 4.68 -34.64
N CYS A 148 -20.65 5.50 -35.49
CA CYS A 148 -21.98 6.04 -35.25
C CYS A 148 -22.94 5.44 -36.27
N PRO A 149 -23.92 4.63 -35.84
CA PRO A 149 -24.97 4.17 -36.74
C PRO A 149 -25.80 5.37 -37.21
N LEU A 150 -26.14 5.38 -38.49
CA LEU A 150 -27.07 6.34 -39.07
C LEU A 150 -28.47 5.72 -39.03
N THR A 151 -29.33 6.24 -38.15
CA THR A 151 -30.78 5.97 -38.19
C THR A 151 -31.42 6.91 -39.21
N GLU A 152 -32.47 6.44 -39.89
CA GLU A 152 -32.99 6.91 -41.19
C GLU A 152 -33.49 8.37 -41.29
N THR A 153 -33.25 9.24 -40.29
CA THR A 153 -33.91 10.55 -40.19
C THR A 153 -32.97 11.71 -39.85
N LYS A 154 -31.77 11.77 -40.43
CA LYS A 154 -30.88 12.95 -40.32
C LYS A 154 -30.90 13.77 -41.61
N THR A 155 -31.89 14.64 -41.74
CA THR A 155 -32.15 15.52 -42.90
C THR A 155 -31.01 16.50 -43.21
N HIS A 156 -30.13 16.75 -42.25
CA HIS A 156 -29.01 17.69 -42.36
C HIS A 156 -27.71 17.06 -42.91
N LEU A 157 -27.69 15.75 -43.19
CA LEU A 157 -26.52 15.09 -43.76
C LEU A 157 -26.57 15.10 -45.30
N PRO A 158 -25.42 15.34 -45.97
CA PRO A 158 -25.32 15.25 -47.42
C PRO A 158 -25.78 13.88 -47.96
N ASN A 159 -26.33 13.86 -49.19
CA ASN A 159 -26.92 12.66 -49.79
C ASN A 159 -25.91 11.52 -49.97
N GLU A 160 -24.62 11.85 -50.08
CA GLU A 160 -23.48 10.94 -50.19
C GLU A 160 -23.35 9.99 -48.99
N PHE A 161 -23.92 10.36 -47.84
CA PHE A 161 -23.89 9.54 -46.62
C PHE A 161 -25.16 8.70 -46.41
N ARG A 162 -26.23 8.90 -47.20
CA ARG A 162 -27.50 8.15 -47.05
C ARG A 162 -27.36 6.65 -47.30
N ASN A 163 -26.38 6.25 -48.11
CA ASN A 163 -26.13 4.85 -48.45
C ASN A 163 -25.26 4.12 -47.42
N LYS A 164 -24.70 4.83 -46.42
CA LYS A 164 -23.87 4.24 -45.37
C LYS A 164 -24.71 3.99 -44.12
N GLN A 165 -24.69 2.76 -43.59
CA GLN A 165 -25.38 2.41 -42.34
C GLN A 165 -24.62 2.88 -41.09
N VAL A 166 -23.29 3.07 -41.19
CA VAL A 166 -22.42 3.46 -40.08
C VAL A 166 -21.39 4.47 -40.57
N LEU A 167 -21.20 5.56 -39.82
CA LEU A 167 -20.11 6.51 -40.04
C LEU A 167 -19.01 6.40 -38.99
N LEU A 168 -17.76 6.62 -39.40
CA LEU A 168 -16.65 6.79 -38.48
C LEU A 168 -16.43 8.28 -38.19
N LEU A 169 -16.74 8.69 -36.96
CA LEU A 169 -16.79 10.10 -36.59
C LEU A 169 -15.84 10.40 -35.45
N SER A 170 -15.17 11.56 -35.50
CA SER A 170 -14.53 12.13 -34.31
C SER A 170 -15.56 12.39 -33.22
N HIS A 171 -15.18 12.33 -31.94
CA HIS A 171 -16.10 12.63 -30.82
C HIS A 171 -16.83 13.97 -30.99
N ARG A 172 -16.14 14.99 -31.52
CA ARG A 172 -16.75 16.30 -31.80
C ARG A 172 -17.85 16.21 -32.86
N CYS A 173 -17.59 15.55 -34.00
CA CYS A 173 -18.59 15.39 -35.06
C CYS A 173 -19.78 14.52 -34.59
N LYS A 174 -19.51 13.47 -33.81
CA LYS A 174 -20.56 12.65 -33.19
C LYS A 174 -21.49 13.49 -32.31
N SER A 175 -20.95 14.36 -31.47
CA SER A 175 -21.75 15.25 -30.62
C SER A 175 -22.59 16.26 -31.41
N HIS A 176 -22.16 16.66 -32.60
CA HIS A 176 -22.93 17.58 -33.45
C HIS A 176 -24.08 16.89 -34.20
N ILE A 177 -23.93 15.60 -34.53
CA ILE A 177 -24.94 14.83 -35.28
C ILE A 177 -25.98 14.18 -34.36
N ASN A 178 -25.64 13.94 -33.10
CA ASN A 178 -26.56 13.37 -32.11
C ASN A 178 -27.33 14.44 -31.31
N LYS A 179 -27.08 15.72 -31.60
CA LYS A 179 -27.95 16.83 -31.20
C LYS A 179 -29.00 17.05 -32.29
#